data_AF-A0A932Q0W5-F1
#
_entry.id   AF-A0A932Q0W5-F1
#
_cell.length_a   1.000
_cell.length_b   1.000
_cell.length_c   1.000
_cell.angle_alpha   90.00
_cell.angle_beta   90.00
_cell.angle_gamma   90.00
#
_symmetry.space_group_name_H-M   'P 1'
#
loop_
_entity.id
_entity.type
_entity.pdbx_description
1 polymer ?
#
loop_
_entity_poly.entity_id
_entity_poly.type
_entity_poly.pdbx_seq_one_letter_code
_entity_poly.pdbx_strand_id
1 'polypeptide(L)' 'MSASDKKVISEIEFEISQIEQLLATYADLLKRAQDRSPDTVEIAAIASVLHSFYNGIEKIFLSVAKAMDASIPLGERS' A
#
# COMPACT_ATOMS: atom_id res chain seq x y z
N MET A 1 -10.45 21.43 -12.43
CA MET A 1 -9.41 20.63 -11.78
C MET A 1 -8.08 21.36 -11.93
N SER A 2 -7.45 21.70 -10.81
CA SER A 2 -6.16 22.40 -10.77
C SER A 2 -5.02 21.48 -11.25
N ALA A 3 -3.85 22.05 -11.60
CA ALA A 3 -2.67 21.24 -11.90
C ALA A 3 -2.20 20.41 -10.69
N SER A 4 -2.46 20.90 -9.47
CA SER A 4 -2.17 20.20 -8.21
C SER A 4 -3.06 18.97 -8.04
N ASP A 5 -4.35 19.09 -8.34
CA ASP A 5 -5.32 17.99 -8.22
C ASP A 5 -4.95 16.84 -9.17
N LYS A 6 -4.55 17.16 -10.40
CA LYS A 6 -4.12 16.17 -11.40
C LYS A 6 -2.87 15.40 -10.95
N LYS A 7 -1.94 16.09 -10.28
CA LYS A 7 -0.72 15.46 -9.76
C LYS A 7 -1.06 14.47 -8.64
N VAL A 8 -1.90 14.87 -7.69
CA VAL A 8 -2.35 14.01 -6.58
C VAL A 8 -3.07 12.77 -7.09
N ILE A 9 -3.99 12.94 -8.06
CA ILE A 9 -4.68 11.81 -8.69
C ILE A 9 -3.67 10.84 -9.33
N SER A 10 -2.69 11.35 -10.09
CA SER A 10 -1.67 10.50 -10.70
C SER A 10 -0.78 9.77 -9.68
N GLU A 11 -0.48 10.39 -8.53
CA GLU A 11 0.26 9.73 -7.44
C GLU A 11 -0.57 8.60 -6.81
N ILE A 12 -1.87 8.83 -6.60
CA ILE A 12 -2.79 7.82 -6.06
C ILE A 12 -2.95 6.64 -7.05
N GLU A 13 -3.18 6.93 -8.33
CA GLU A 13 -3.28 5.91 -9.39
C GLU A 13 -2.01 5.07 -9.49
N PHE A 14 -0.85 5.72 -9.35
CA PHE A 14 0.43 5.02 -9.32
C PHE A 14 0.53 4.06 -8.13
N GLU A 15 0.27 4.53 -6.90
CA GLU A 15 0.33 3.65 -5.71
C GLU A 15 -0.71 2.51 -5.78
N ILE A 16 -1.90 2.74 -6.33
CA ILE A 16 -2.89 1.68 -6.60
C ILE A 16 -2.30 0.64 -7.56
N SER A 17 -1.70 1.06 -8.68
CA SER A 17 -1.11 0.14 -9.65
C SER A 17 0.02 -0.71 -9.05
N GLN A 18 0.79 -0.13 -8.12
CA GLN A 18 1.85 -0.83 -7.41
C GLN A 18 1.29 -1.88 -6.42
N ILE A 19 0.19 -1.55 -5.74
CA ILE A 19 -0.54 -2.50 -4.88
C ILE A 19 -1.12 -3.65 -5.71
N GLU A 20 -1.76 -3.35 -6.84
CA GLU A 20 -2.32 -4.36 -7.74
C GLU A 20 -1.22 -5.30 -8.27
N GLN A 21 -0.09 -4.74 -8.71
CA GLN A 21 1.05 -5.52 -9.16
C GLN A 21 1.63 -6.39 -8.04
N LEU A 22 1.74 -5.87 -6.81
CA LEU A 22 2.18 -6.63 -5.63
C LEU A 22 1.26 -7.83 -5.40
N LEU A 23 -0.05 -7.61 -5.34
CA LEU A 23 -1.03 -8.68 -5.08
C LEU A 23 -1.04 -9.71 -6.21
N ALA A 24 -0.94 -9.29 -7.47
CA ALA A 24 -0.85 -10.19 -8.61
C ALA A 24 0.43 -11.04 -8.57
N THR A 25 1.57 -10.44 -8.24
CA THR A 25 2.87 -11.13 -8.15
C THR A 25 2.86 -12.25 -7.10
N TYR A 26 2.15 -12.04 -5.99
CA TYR A 26 2.10 -13.00 -4.88
C TYR A 26 0.78 -13.77 -4.79
N ALA A 27 -0.10 -13.68 -5.79
CA ALA A 27 -1.44 -14.28 -5.76
C ALA A 27 -1.41 -15.79 -5.46
N ASP A 28 -0.50 -16.52 -6.09
CA ASP A 28 -0.36 -17.97 -5.87
C ASP A 28 0.11 -18.30 -4.45
N LEU A 29 1.03 -17.52 -3.90
CA LEU A 29 1.49 -17.68 -2.52
C LEU A 29 0.34 -17.43 -1.54
N LEU A 30 -0.39 -16.32 -1.72
CA LEU A 30 -1.52 -15.94 -0.89
C LEU A 30 -2.65 -16.97 -0.97
N LYS A 31 -2.88 -17.56 -2.15
CA LYS A 31 -3.85 -18.64 -2.31
C LYS A 31 -3.42 -19.90 -1.56
N ARG A 32 -2.17 -20.36 -1.72
CA ARG A 32 -1.66 -21.53 -0.99
C ARG A 32 -1.72 -21.36 0.52
N ALA A 33 -1.49 -20.14 1.02
CA ALA A 33 -1.55 -19.83 2.44
C ALA A 33 -2.98 -19.90 3.02
N GLN A 34 -4.03 -19.88 2.19
CA GLN A 34 -5.41 -20.15 2.62
C GLN A 34 -5.70 -21.65 2.74
N ASP A 35 -5.09 -22.45 1.86
CA ASP A 35 -5.33 -23.90 1.80
C ASP A 35 -4.48 -24.69 2.82
N ARG A 36 -3.30 -24.16 3.18
CA ARG A 36 -2.39 -24.78 4.15
C ARG A 36 -1.62 -23.75 4.96
N SER A 37 -1.08 -24.20 6.09
CA SER A 37 -0.11 -23.40 6.84
C SER A 37 1.11 -23.09 5.95
N PRO A 38 1.50 -21.82 5.79
CA PRO A 38 2.74 -21.45 5.12
C PRO A 38 3.95 -21.89 5.95
N ASP A 39 5.06 -22.16 5.27
CA ASP A 39 6.35 -22.39 5.94
C ASP A 39 7.01 -21.07 6.37
N THR A 40 8.17 -21.14 7.02
CA THR A 40 8.87 -19.95 7.54
C THR A 40 9.28 -18.96 6.43
N VAL A 41 9.65 -19.46 5.26
CA VAL A 41 10.04 -18.62 4.10
C VAL A 41 8.79 -17.95 3.53
N GLU A 42 7.70 -18.71 3.38
CA GLU A 42 6.42 -18.20 2.93
C GLU A 42 5.84 -17.16 3.89
N ILE A 43 5.95 -17.37 5.22
CA ILE A 43 5.56 -16.38 6.23
C ILE A 43 6.35 -15.08 6.05
N ALA A 44 7.67 -15.15 5.87
CA ALA A 44 8.48 -13.95 5.67
C ALA A 44 8.09 -13.20 4.39
N ALA A 45 7.80 -13.93 3.31
CA ALA A 45 7.31 -13.33 2.06
C ALA A 45 5.94 -12.66 2.26
N ILE A 46 4.98 -13.33 2.91
CA ILE A 46 3.65 -12.77 3.21
C ILE A 46 3.75 -11.54 4.11
N ALA A 47 4.62 -11.55 5.12
CA ALA A 47 4.86 -10.39 5.98
C ALA A 47 5.38 -9.19 5.18
N SER A 48 6.27 -9.43 4.21
CA SER A 48 6.77 -8.40 3.29
C SER A 48 5.66 -7.85 2.38
N VAL A 49 4.79 -8.73 1.86
CA VAL A 49 3.60 -8.33 1.09
C VAL A 49 2.68 -7.45 1.93
N LEU A 50 2.38 -7.87 3.17
CA LEU A 50 1.50 -7.14 4.07
C LEU A 50 2.07 -5.75 4.41
N HIS A 51 3.37 -5.69 4.72
CA HIS A 51 4.05 -4.42 4.98
C HIS A 51 3.98 -3.49 3.76
N SER A 52 4.29 -4.02 2.57
CA SER A 52 4.27 -3.23 1.33
C SER A 52 2.86 -2.75 0.97
N PHE A 53 1.84 -3.58 1.21
CA PHE A 53 0.43 -3.21 1.04
C PHE A 53 0.05 -2.03 1.94
N TYR A 54 0.33 -2.14 3.25
CA TYR A 54 0.01 -1.05 4.19
C TYR A 54 0.80 0.22 3.91
N ASN A 55 2.06 0.12 3.49
CA ASN A 55 2.84 1.30 3.07
C ASN A 55 2.22 1.99 1.85
N GLY A 56 1.70 1.24 0.87
CA GLY A 56 1.00 1.81 -0.28
C GLY A 56 -0.26 2.58 0.13
N ILE A 57 -1.09 1.98 1.01
CA ILE A 57 -2.29 2.63 1.57
C ILE A 57 -1.94 3.89 2.37
N GLU A 58 -0.90 3.83 3.20
CA GLU A 58 -0.41 4.99 3.97
C GLU A 58 -0.04 6.15 3.03
N LYS A 59 0.72 5.87 1.97
CA LYS A 59 1.10 6.91 1.00
C LYS A 59 -0.11 7.53 0.29
N ILE A 60 -1.11 6.73 -0.07
CA ILE A 60 -2.36 7.24 -0.66
C ILE A 60 -3.02 8.21 0.32
N PHE A 61 -3.19 7.82 1.59
CA PHE A 61 -3.77 8.72 2.59
C PHE A 61 -2.93 9.97 2.83
N LEU A 62 -1.60 9.86 2.86
CA LEU A 62 -0.72 11.02 2.97
C LEU A 62 -0.83 11.96 1.76
N SER A 63 -0.98 11.44 0.54
CA SER A 63 -1.17 12.25 -0.67
C SER A 63 -2.51 13.01 -0.62
N VAL A 64 -3.59 12.34 -0.21
CA VAL A 64 -4.91 12.96 -0.02
C VAL A 64 -4.86 14.03 1.10
N ALA A 65 -4.29 13.71 2.26
CA ALA A 65 -4.22 14.64 3.39
C ALA A 65 -3.42 15.91 3.05
N LYS A 66 -2.29 15.75 2.35
CA LYS A 66 -1.50 16.89 1.84
C LYS A 66 -2.28 17.76 0.86
N ALA A 67 -3.13 17.15 0.04
CA ALA A 67 -3.92 17.86 -0.96
C ALA A 67 -5.11 18.63 -0.36
N MET A 68 -5.73 18.09 0.70
CA MET A 68 -6.94 18.66 1.30
C MET A 68 -6.64 19.64 2.44
N ASP A 69 -5.76 19.28 3.38
CA ASP A 69 -5.71 19.94 4.69
C ASP A 69 -4.36 20.58 5.04
N ALA A 70 -3.36 20.50 4.13
CA ALA A 70 -1.98 20.97 4.32
C ALA A 70 -1.30 20.56 5.64
N SER A 71 -1.89 19.64 6.40
CA SER A 71 -1.43 19.18 7.69
C SER A 71 -1.49 17.65 7.72
N ILE A 72 -0.34 17.05 7.98
CA ILE A 72 -0.20 15.61 8.19
C ILE A 72 -0.31 15.40 9.70
N PRO A 73 -1.14 14.48 10.20
CA PRO A 73 -1.13 14.11 11.61
C PRO A 73 0.28 13.63 11.98
N LEU A 74 0.99 14.40 12.82
CA LEU A 74 2.23 13.94 13.43
C LEU A 74 1.83 12.95 14.52
N GLY A 75 1.97 11.65 14.24
CA GLY A 75 1.72 10.62 15.26
C GLY A 75 2.54 10.92 16.51
N GLU A 76 1.92 10.82 17.69
CA GLU A 76 2.66 10.92 18.95
C GLU A 76 3.66 9.75 19.01
N ARG A 77 4.95 10.07 18.99
CA ARG A 77 5.99 9.13 19.38
C ARG A 77 5.95 8.99 20.90
N SER A 78 5.20 8.02 21.40
CA SER A 78 5.32 7.52 22.78
C SER A 78 6.55 6.65 22.93
#